data_AF-A0A7N9AYT6-F1
#
_entry.id   AF-A0A7N9AYT6-F1
#
_cell.length_a   1.000
_cell.length_b   1.000
_cell.length_c   1.000
_cell.angle_alpha   90.00
_cell.angle_beta   90.00
_cell.angle_gamma   90.00
#
_symmetry.space_group_name_H-M   'P 1'
#
loop_
_entity.id
_entity.type
_entity.pdbx_description
1 polymer ?
#
loop_
_entity_poly.entity_id
_entity_poly.type
_entity_poly.pdbx_seq_one_letter_code
_entity_poly.pdbx_strand_id
1 'polypeptide(L)'
;LAPSNPFELLSQQMDDVLGDGGVLKQVVQPGEGPPVPQNASVLIRYSGFLEYSDHPFETNANIKYPQMMKLGRDVTLAGLELGLLTMKKGEFSRFLFQPQYAYGEMGCPPIIPAAAMVLYEVQILDFLDSGQVDDFVTLSLEEQHTAPLSTLLEVVNTLRSFGNRCFNQSRHDNAKDRYKQAVKLLQSRETHSDAEKQKITTALLPLYLNLSLNELRLQSPRKALKYGNKALEIDSANTKALFRCGQVR
;
A
#
# COMPACT_ATOMS: atom_id res chain seq x y z
N LEU A 1 -38.35 27.40 -10.16
CA LEU A 1 -37.38 26.52 -9.47
C LEU A 1 -36.24 26.32 -10.45
N ALA A 2 -35.04 26.84 -10.16
CA ALA A 2 -33.89 26.58 -11.00
C ALA A 2 -33.70 25.05 -11.09
N PRO A 3 -33.28 24.49 -12.24
CA PRO A 3 -32.90 23.08 -12.27
C PRO A 3 -31.72 22.92 -11.31
N SER A 4 -31.95 22.23 -10.19
CA SER A 4 -30.89 21.86 -9.25
C SER A 4 -29.85 21.09 -10.03
N ASN A 5 -28.60 21.53 -9.96
CA ASN A 5 -27.54 20.85 -10.71
C ASN A 5 -27.32 19.43 -10.15
N PRO A 6 -26.84 18.46 -10.96
CA PRO A 6 -26.73 17.07 -10.52
C PRO A 6 -25.90 16.90 -9.24
N PHE A 7 -24.84 17.69 -9.05
CA PHE A 7 -24.00 17.58 -7.86
C PHE A 7 -24.65 18.17 -6.61
N GLU A 8 -25.49 19.21 -6.70
CA GLU A 8 -26.28 19.74 -5.58
C GLU A 8 -27.38 18.76 -5.15
N LEU A 9 -27.98 18.04 -6.09
CA LEU A 9 -28.92 16.97 -5.74
C LEU A 9 -28.21 15.80 -5.06
N LEU A 10 -27.00 15.45 -5.53
CA LEU A 10 -26.20 14.39 -4.94
C LEU A 10 -25.75 14.76 -3.52
N SER A 11 -25.27 16.00 -3.32
CA SER A 11 -24.74 16.47 -2.04
C SER A 11 -25.75 16.41 -0.89
N GLN A 12 -27.05 16.57 -1.17
CA GLN A 12 -28.13 16.45 -0.18
C GLN A 12 -28.24 15.05 0.45
N GLN A 13 -27.66 14.03 -0.19
CA GLN A 13 -27.66 12.64 0.28
C GLN A 13 -26.28 12.20 0.81
N MET A 14 -25.35 13.14 0.94
CA MET A 14 -23.98 12.87 1.39
C MET A 14 -23.75 13.43 2.79
N ASP A 15 -22.89 12.75 3.54
CA ASP A 15 -22.43 13.19 4.85
C ASP A 15 -21.21 14.12 4.68
N ASP A 16 -21.19 15.22 5.40
CA ASP A 16 -20.03 16.11 5.48
C ASP A 16 -19.00 15.53 6.44
N VAL A 17 -17.87 15.10 5.89
CA VAL A 17 -16.84 14.37 6.61
C VAL A 17 -16.01 15.26 7.52
N LEU A 18 -15.82 16.52 7.13
CA LEU A 18 -14.97 17.48 7.84
C LEU A 18 -15.79 18.50 8.65
N GLY A 19 -17.07 18.63 8.35
CA GLY A 19 -17.97 19.61 8.98
C GLY A 19 -17.87 21.01 8.38
N ASP A 20 -17.11 21.19 7.30
CA ASP A 20 -16.91 22.46 6.60
C ASP A 20 -17.57 22.52 5.21
N GLY A 21 -18.29 21.45 4.82
CA GLY A 21 -18.95 21.28 3.53
C GLY A 21 -18.00 20.96 2.37
N GLY A 22 -16.70 20.80 2.64
CA GLY A 22 -15.67 20.67 1.63
C GLY A 22 -15.48 19.27 1.05
N VAL A 23 -15.67 18.25 1.90
CA VAL A 23 -15.56 16.83 1.52
C VAL A 23 -16.84 16.11 1.93
N LEU A 24 -17.68 15.87 0.93
CA LEU A 24 -18.94 15.15 1.12
C LEU A 24 -18.76 13.69 0.71
N LYS A 25 -19.32 12.77 1.48
CA LYS A 25 -19.18 11.33 1.25
C LYS A 25 -20.54 10.63 1.24
N GLN A 26 -20.69 9.68 0.33
CA GLN A 26 -21.75 8.69 0.35
C GLN A 26 -21.13 7.29 0.32
N VAL A 27 -21.40 6.48 1.34
CA VAL A 27 -21.04 5.06 1.32
C VAL A 27 -22.04 4.32 0.43
N VAL A 28 -21.57 3.82 -0.71
CA VAL A 28 -22.39 3.05 -1.66
C VAL A 28 -22.38 1.57 -1.29
N GLN A 29 -21.22 1.05 -0.91
CA GLN A 29 -21.06 -0.30 -0.36
C GLN A 29 -20.16 -0.24 0.87
N PRO A 30 -20.62 -0.74 2.04
CA PRO A 30 -19.81 -0.73 3.25
C PRO A 30 -18.62 -1.70 3.13
N GLY A 31 -17.50 -1.31 3.72
CA GLY A 31 -16.36 -2.20 3.93
C GLY A 31 -16.34 -2.79 5.35
N GLU A 32 -15.33 -3.62 5.60
CA GLU A 32 -15.15 -4.33 6.87
C GLU A 32 -13.88 -3.90 7.61
N GLY A 33 -13.89 -4.10 8.93
CA GLY A 33 -12.74 -3.85 9.79
C GLY A 33 -12.57 -2.37 10.18
N PRO A 34 -11.38 -2.00 10.67
CA PRO A 34 -11.07 -0.63 11.06
C PRO A 34 -10.94 0.27 9.82
N PRO A 35 -11.08 1.60 10.00
CA PRO A 35 -10.77 2.56 8.95
C PRO A 35 -9.29 2.53 8.56
N VAL A 36 -8.99 3.09 7.39
CA VAL A 36 -7.62 3.21 6.88
C VAL A 36 -6.77 4.10 7.82
N PRO A 37 -5.61 3.63 8.31
CA PRO A 37 -4.70 4.43 9.12
C PRO A 37 -4.05 5.60 8.35
N GLN A 38 -3.71 6.68 9.05
CA GLN A 38 -3.09 7.91 8.49
C GLN A 38 -1.90 7.64 7.57
N ASN A 39 -1.03 6.72 7.98
CA ASN A 39 0.23 6.41 7.29
C ASN A 39 0.15 5.09 6.52
N ALA A 40 -1.05 4.66 6.09
CA ALA A 40 -1.17 3.42 5.34
C ALA A 40 -0.68 3.56 3.89
N SER A 41 -0.22 2.44 3.34
CA SER A 41 -0.23 2.24 1.89
C SER A 41 -1.59 1.67 1.50
N VAL A 42 -2.32 2.39 0.65
CA VAL A 42 -3.65 2.00 0.18
C VAL A 42 -3.59 1.43 -1.22
N LEU A 43 -4.45 0.46 -1.50
CA LEU A 43 -4.67 -0.07 -2.82
C LEU A 43 -6.10 0.25 -3.21
N ILE A 44 -6.27 1.13 -4.18
CA ILE A 44 -7.58 1.68 -4.53
C ILE A 44 -7.90 1.52 -6.01
N ARG A 45 -9.19 1.39 -6.32
CA ARG A 45 -9.72 1.75 -7.64
C ARG A 45 -10.43 3.08 -7.53
N TYR A 46 -10.27 3.93 -8.53
CA TYR A 46 -10.97 5.20 -8.55
C TYR A 46 -11.27 5.69 -9.97
N SER A 47 -12.28 6.55 -10.07
CA SER A 47 -12.64 7.32 -11.25
C SER A 47 -13.10 8.71 -10.82
N GLY A 48 -12.56 9.76 -11.43
CA GLY A 48 -12.91 11.16 -11.19
C GLY A 48 -13.76 11.73 -12.33
N PHE A 49 -14.83 12.44 -12.01
CA PHE A 49 -15.83 12.96 -12.96
C PHE A 49 -16.09 14.46 -12.75
N LEU A 50 -16.36 15.14 -13.86
CA LEU A 50 -16.88 16.51 -13.86
C LEU A 50 -18.41 16.48 -13.92
N GLU A 51 -19.03 17.56 -13.46
CA GLU A 51 -20.48 17.70 -13.54
C GLU A 51 -20.96 17.59 -15.00
N TYR A 52 -22.06 16.87 -15.22
CA TYR A 52 -22.63 16.58 -16.55
C TYR A 52 -21.76 15.71 -17.48
N SER A 53 -20.64 15.15 -17.01
CA SER A 53 -19.82 14.21 -17.80
C SER A 53 -20.01 12.78 -17.30
N ASP A 54 -20.44 11.89 -18.19
CA ASP A 54 -20.47 10.45 -17.93
C ASP A 54 -19.09 9.79 -18.11
N HIS A 55 -18.12 10.52 -18.67
CA HIS A 55 -16.77 10.03 -18.88
C HIS A 55 -15.84 10.57 -17.79
N PRO A 56 -15.04 9.69 -17.15
CA PRO A 56 -14.10 10.14 -16.13
C PRO A 56 -12.96 10.92 -16.78
N PHE A 57 -12.56 12.04 -16.19
CA PHE A 57 -11.37 12.77 -16.61
C PHE A 57 -10.08 12.07 -16.15
N GLU A 58 -10.17 11.24 -15.12
CA GLU A 58 -9.13 10.30 -14.73
C GLU A 58 -9.70 9.00 -14.15
N THR A 59 -9.02 7.89 -14.38
CA THR A 59 -9.41 6.60 -13.80
C THR A 59 -8.24 5.60 -13.80
N ASN A 60 -8.19 4.75 -12.78
CA ASN A 60 -7.30 3.60 -12.76
C ASN A 60 -8.06 2.26 -12.88
N ALA A 61 -9.37 2.28 -13.15
CA ALA A 61 -10.22 1.09 -13.19
C ALA A 61 -9.74 0.07 -14.24
N ASN A 62 -9.20 0.56 -15.36
CA ASN A 62 -8.67 -0.26 -16.45
C ASN A 62 -7.29 -0.86 -16.17
N ILE A 63 -6.62 -0.42 -15.09
CA ILE A 63 -5.34 -0.98 -14.69
C ILE A 63 -5.57 -2.34 -14.03
N LYS A 64 -5.05 -3.40 -14.66
CA LYS A 64 -5.19 -4.78 -14.17
C LYS A 64 -4.62 -4.95 -12.76
N TYR A 65 -3.46 -4.34 -12.51
CA TYR A 65 -2.76 -4.42 -11.23
C TYR A 65 -2.44 -3.01 -10.71
N PRO A 66 -3.38 -2.34 -10.01
CA PRO A 66 -3.10 -1.04 -9.43
C PRO A 66 -1.96 -1.16 -8.39
N GLN A 67 -1.09 -0.16 -8.38
CA GLN A 67 -0.02 -0.05 -7.39
C GLN A 67 -0.59 0.41 -6.05
N MET A 68 0.10 0.09 -4.96
CA MET A 68 -0.24 0.68 -3.68
C MET A 68 0.30 2.11 -3.65
N MET A 69 -0.51 3.04 -3.16
CA MET A 69 -0.18 4.45 -3.01
C MET A 69 -0.02 4.75 -1.53
N LYS A 70 1.07 5.43 -1.17
CA LYS A 70 1.31 5.89 0.20
C LYS A 70 0.49 7.15 0.48
N LEU A 71 -0.35 7.12 1.51
CA LEU A 71 -1.01 8.32 2.03
C LEU A 71 0.04 9.32 2.55
N GLY A 72 -0.20 10.61 2.33
CA GLY A 72 0.75 11.70 2.62
C GLY A 72 1.88 11.88 1.62
N ARG A 73 1.97 11.05 0.57
CA ARG A 73 3.06 11.11 -0.42
C ARG A 73 2.62 10.91 -1.87
N ASP A 74 1.93 9.81 -2.15
CA ASP A 74 1.58 9.42 -3.52
C ASP A 74 0.14 9.82 -3.89
N VAL A 75 -0.74 10.00 -2.91
CA VAL A 75 -2.09 10.55 -3.09
C VAL A 75 -2.02 12.07 -2.98
N THR A 76 -2.14 12.77 -4.10
CA THR A 76 -1.89 14.23 -4.17
C THR A 76 -3.15 15.09 -4.07
N LEU A 77 -4.34 14.51 -4.28
CA LEU A 77 -5.60 15.22 -4.15
C LEU A 77 -6.01 15.25 -2.67
N ALA A 78 -6.02 16.43 -2.06
CA ALA A 78 -6.25 16.60 -0.62
C ALA A 78 -7.58 15.98 -0.14
N GLY A 79 -8.67 16.21 -0.89
CA GLY A 79 -9.98 15.63 -0.58
C GLY A 79 -9.97 14.10 -0.63
N LEU A 80 -9.25 13.51 -1.59
CA LEU A 80 -9.13 12.06 -1.69
C LEU A 80 -8.32 11.49 -0.53
N GLU A 81 -7.20 12.12 -0.16
CA GLU A 81 -6.40 11.69 0.98
C GLU A 81 -7.24 11.66 2.27
N LEU A 82 -7.96 12.75 2.56
CA LEU A 82 -8.85 12.85 3.73
C LEU A 82 -10.02 11.86 3.65
N GLY A 83 -10.63 11.72 2.48
CA GLY A 83 -11.74 10.80 2.24
C GLY A 83 -11.34 9.34 2.49
N LEU A 84 -10.16 8.93 2.04
CA LEU A 84 -9.65 7.56 2.19
C LEU A 84 -9.49 7.15 3.66
N LEU A 85 -9.11 8.08 4.55
CA LEU A 85 -8.99 7.83 6.00
C LEU A 85 -10.32 7.44 6.65
N THR A 86 -11.43 7.78 6.01
CA THR A 86 -12.78 7.46 6.51
C THR A 86 -13.31 6.13 5.98
N MET A 87 -12.59 5.50 5.06
CA MET A 87 -13.02 4.28 4.40
C MET A 87 -12.50 3.04 5.12
N LYS A 88 -13.19 1.92 4.90
CA LYS A 88 -12.79 0.58 5.36
C LYS A 88 -12.36 -0.31 4.19
N LYS A 89 -11.74 -1.44 4.50
CA LYS A 89 -11.34 -2.41 3.46
C LYS A 89 -12.58 -2.95 2.74
N GLY A 90 -12.55 -2.96 1.41
CA GLY A 90 -13.66 -3.41 0.57
C GLY A 90 -14.74 -2.35 0.34
N GLU A 91 -14.69 -1.21 1.02
CA GLU A 91 -15.68 -0.15 0.89
C GLU A 91 -15.64 0.48 -0.51
N PHE A 92 -16.81 0.77 -1.05
CA PHE A 92 -17.00 1.61 -2.23
C PHE A 92 -17.80 2.84 -1.84
N SER A 93 -17.22 4.02 -2.05
CA SER A 93 -17.80 5.31 -1.67
C SER A 93 -17.69 6.31 -2.80
N ARG A 94 -18.65 7.23 -2.83
CA ARG A 94 -18.63 8.43 -3.65
C ARG A 94 -18.20 9.61 -2.82
N PHE A 95 -17.38 10.47 -3.38
CA PHE A 95 -16.95 11.70 -2.76
C PHE A 95 -17.19 12.87 -3.67
N LEU A 96 -17.86 13.91 -3.16
CA LEU A 96 -17.94 15.19 -3.85
C LEU A 96 -16.96 16.14 -3.16
N PHE A 97 -15.95 16.59 -3.91
CA PHE A 97 -14.94 17.50 -3.41
C PHE A 97 -15.18 18.91 -3.92
N GLN A 98 -15.24 19.86 -2.99
CA GLN A 98 -15.21 21.28 -3.30
C GLN A 98 -13.85 21.68 -3.88
N PRO A 99 -13.75 22.78 -4.64
CA PRO A 99 -12.52 23.16 -5.33
C PRO A 99 -11.29 23.22 -4.43
N GLN A 100 -11.41 23.73 -3.20
CA GLN A 100 -10.32 23.83 -2.23
C GLN A 100 -9.75 22.47 -1.78
N TYR A 101 -10.51 21.39 -1.92
CA TYR A 101 -10.09 20.01 -1.65
C TYR A 101 -9.77 19.23 -2.94
N ALA A 102 -9.85 19.89 -4.10
CA ALA A 102 -9.59 19.31 -5.40
C ALA A 102 -8.53 20.13 -6.18
N TYR A 103 -8.93 20.78 -7.28
CA TYR A 103 -8.04 21.49 -8.21
C TYR A 103 -8.03 23.02 -8.03
N GLY A 104 -8.72 23.52 -7.01
CA GLY A 104 -8.73 24.93 -6.63
C GLY A 104 -9.32 25.89 -7.65
N GLU A 105 -9.11 27.18 -7.41
CA GLU A 105 -9.60 28.27 -8.25
C GLU A 105 -9.03 28.25 -9.67
N MET A 106 -7.84 27.69 -9.87
CA MET A 106 -7.20 27.63 -11.19
C MET A 106 -7.65 26.42 -12.02
N GLY A 107 -8.16 25.35 -11.38
CA GLY A 107 -8.45 24.10 -12.04
C GLY A 107 -7.18 23.43 -12.62
N CYS A 108 -7.36 22.64 -13.68
CA CYS A 108 -6.29 22.04 -14.46
C CYS A 108 -6.62 22.10 -15.97
N PRO A 109 -6.47 23.27 -16.61
CA PRO A 109 -6.82 23.45 -18.02
C PRO A 109 -5.99 22.55 -18.97
N PRO A 110 -6.57 22.10 -20.09
CA PRO A 110 -7.94 22.36 -20.56
C PRO A 110 -8.99 21.39 -20.00
N ILE A 111 -8.59 20.44 -19.14
CA ILE A 111 -9.44 19.31 -18.74
C ILE A 111 -10.39 19.71 -17.60
N ILE A 112 -9.85 20.33 -16.56
CA ILE A 112 -10.59 20.66 -15.34
C ILE A 112 -10.76 22.19 -15.27
N PRO A 113 -12.00 22.70 -15.30
CA PRO A 113 -12.27 24.13 -15.19
C PRO A 113 -11.81 24.73 -13.85
N ALA A 114 -11.65 26.06 -13.85
CA ALA A 114 -11.48 26.86 -12.64
C ALA A 114 -12.65 26.64 -11.67
N ALA A 115 -12.35 26.53 -10.37
CA ALA A 115 -13.33 26.38 -9.29
C ALA A 115 -14.35 25.24 -9.50
N ALA A 116 -13.93 24.15 -10.16
CA ALA A 116 -14.80 23.00 -10.42
C ALA A 116 -14.92 22.08 -9.19
N MET A 117 -16.16 21.71 -8.85
CA MET A 117 -16.43 20.54 -8.02
C MET A 117 -16.19 19.26 -8.83
N VAL A 118 -15.69 18.22 -8.16
CA VAL A 118 -15.40 16.92 -8.79
C VAL A 118 -15.98 15.79 -7.97
N LEU A 119 -16.53 14.80 -8.67
CA LEU A 119 -17.03 13.56 -8.08
C LEU A 119 -15.98 12.46 -8.23
N TYR A 120 -15.61 11.80 -7.15
CA TYR A 120 -14.79 10.60 -7.18
C TYR A 120 -15.59 9.40 -6.73
N GLU A 121 -15.57 8.35 -7.54
CA GLU A 121 -15.98 7.01 -7.12
C GLU A 121 -14.73 6.24 -6.72
N VAL A 122 -14.67 5.72 -5.49
CA VAL A 122 -13.46 5.13 -4.92
C VAL A 122 -13.79 3.81 -4.25
N GLN A 123 -12.98 2.78 -4.53
CA GLN A 123 -13.03 1.49 -3.86
C GLN A 123 -11.70 1.19 -3.16
N ILE A 124 -11.74 0.89 -1.86
CA ILE A 124 -10.57 0.33 -1.15
C ILE A 124 -10.51 -1.17 -1.44
N LEU A 125 -9.52 -1.60 -2.22
CA LEU A 125 -9.27 -3.04 -2.41
C LEU A 125 -8.53 -3.64 -1.22
N ASP A 126 -7.50 -2.94 -0.73
CA ASP A 126 -6.72 -3.35 0.42
C ASP A 126 -5.91 -2.19 1.00
N PHE A 127 -5.40 -2.33 2.22
CA PHE A 127 -4.41 -1.40 2.77
C PHE A 127 -3.42 -2.11 3.72
N LEU A 128 -2.25 -1.50 3.90
CA LEU A 128 -1.19 -1.94 4.77
C LEU A 128 -0.82 -0.80 5.71
N ASP A 129 -0.90 -1.02 7.02
CA ASP A 129 -0.41 -0.07 8.01
C ASP A 129 1.14 -0.07 8.03
N SER A 130 1.72 0.77 7.18
CA SER A 130 3.17 0.84 7.02
C SER A 130 3.82 1.89 7.90
N GLY A 131 3.08 2.55 8.80
CA GLY A 131 3.60 3.65 9.63
C GLY A 131 4.90 3.32 10.34
N GLN A 132 4.90 2.25 11.15
CA GLN A 132 6.10 1.82 11.89
C GLN A 132 7.28 1.47 10.97
N VAL A 133 7.00 0.91 9.78
CA VAL A 133 8.04 0.56 8.81
C VAL A 133 8.64 1.83 8.21
N ASP A 134 7.79 2.79 7.86
CA ASP A 134 8.21 4.03 7.19
C ASP A 134 8.96 4.95 8.16
N ASP A 135 8.49 5.07 9.40
CA ASP A 135 9.19 5.80 10.46
C ASP A 135 10.59 5.22 10.65
N PHE A 136 10.71 3.89 10.76
CA PHE A 136 12.00 3.21 10.93
C PHE A 136 12.94 3.39 9.73
N VAL A 137 12.42 3.31 8.50
CA VAL A 137 13.24 3.42 7.28
C VAL A 137 13.70 4.86 7.02
N THR A 138 12.96 5.85 7.53
CA THR A 138 13.29 7.28 7.40
C THR A 138 14.37 7.74 8.40
N LEU A 139 14.58 6.99 9.48
CA LEU A 139 15.69 7.21 10.42
C LEU A 139 17.04 7.20 9.70
N SER A 140 18.01 7.95 10.22
CA SER A 140 19.40 7.86 9.77
C SER A 140 19.96 6.46 10.01
N LEU A 141 21.02 6.08 9.29
CA LEU A 141 21.66 4.78 9.47
C LEU A 141 22.06 4.56 10.94
N GLU A 142 22.71 5.55 11.56
CA GLU A 142 23.10 5.51 12.98
C GLU A 142 21.92 5.23 13.93
N GLU A 143 20.77 5.87 13.71
CA GLU A 143 19.56 5.65 14.50
C GLU A 143 18.98 4.24 14.27
N GLN A 144 18.99 3.73 13.03
CA GLN A 144 18.59 2.35 12.73
C GLN A 144 19.52 1.32 13.40
N HIS A 145 20.82 1.64 13.48
CA HIS A 145 21.83 0.79 14.13
C HIS A 145 21.72 0.79 15.65
N THR A 146 21.36 1.92 16.26
CA THR A 146 21.20 2.05 17.72
C THR A 146 19.82 1.62 18.22
N ALA A 147 18.82 1.55 17.34
CA ALA A 147 17.48 1.08 17.69
C ALA A 147 17.50 -0.33 18.32
N PRO A 148 16.59 -0.64 19.26
CA PRO A 148 16.48 -1.98 19.84
C PRO A 148 16.26 -3.05 18.77
N LEU A 149 16.93 -4.19 18.90
CA LEU A 149 16.77 -5.32 17.97
C LEU A 149 15.30 -5.79 17.91
N SER A 150 14.55 -5.69 19.01
CA SER A 150 13.12 -6.00 19.03
C SER A 150 12.32 -5.15 18.05
N THR A 151 12.55 -3.84 18.02
CA THR A 151 11.89 -2.91 17.10
C THR A 151 12.21 -3.23 15.65
N LEU A 152 13.48 -3.53 15.33
CA LEU A 152 13.87 -3.98 14.00
C LEU A 152 13.15 -5.28 13.61
N LEU A 153 13.07 -6.25 14.52
CA LEU A 153 12.40 -7.52 14.27
C LEU A 153 10.88 -7.36 14.07
N GLU A 154 10.23 -6.43 14.76
CA GLU A 154 8.83 -6.06 14.53
C GLU A 154 8.63 -5.49 13.12
N VAL A 155 9.44 -4.49 12.73
CA VAL A 155 9.42 -3.89 11.38
C VAL A 155 9.61 -4.95 10.30
N VAL A 156 10.59 -5.85 10.48
CA VAL A 156 10.87 -6.96 9.58
C VAL A 156 9.71 -7.95 9.50
N ASN A 157 9.07 -8.27 10.63
CA ASN A 157 7.91 -9.14 10.65
C ASN A 157 6.70 -8.52 9.96
N THR A 158 6.51 -7.21 10.11
CA THR A 158 5.49 -6.44 9.39
C THR A 158 5.74 -6.47 7.88
N LEU A 159 6.98 -6.20 7.43
CA LEU A 159 7.37 -6.31 6.02
C LEU A 159 7.17 -7.73 5.46
N ARG A 160 7.54 -8.77 6.22
CA ARG A 160 7.32 -10.17 5.84
C ARG A 160 5.83 -10.47 5.69
N SER A 161 5.00 -9.98 6.62
CA SER A 161 3.55 -10.16 6.58
C SER A 161 2.92 -9.47 5.38
N PHE A 162 3.41 -8.27 5.03
CA PHE A 162 3.02 -7.58 3.79
C PHE A 162 3.43 -8.33 2.54
N GLY A 163 4.67 -8.85 2.50
CA GLY A 163 5.12 -9.72 1.43
C GLY A 163 4.23 -10.97 1.27
N ASN A 164 3.84 -11.61 2.37
CA ASN A 164 2.95 -12.78 2.36
C ASN A 164 1.56 -12.42 1.80
N ARG A 165 1.00 -11.29 2.21
CA ARG A 165 -0.28 -10.79 1.69
C ARG A 165 -0.22 -10.56 0.18
N CYS A 166 0.81 -9.85 -0.31
CA CYS A 166 1.03 -9.66 -1.73
C CYS A 166 1.21 -10.99 -2.49
N PHE A 167 1.97 -11.93 -1.91
CA PHE A 167 2.19 -13.24 -2.51
C PHE A 167 0.89 -14.02 -2.69
N ASN A 168 0.03 -14.03 -1.68
CA ASN A 168 -1.27 -14.71 -1.72
C ASN A 168 -2.25 -14.06 -2.71
N GLN A 169 -2.06 -12.79 -3.04
CA GLN A 169 -2.81 -12.08 -4.08
C GLN A 169 -2.17 -12.20 -5.48
N SER A 170 -1.20 -13.11 -5.67
CA SER A 170 -0.42 -13.29 -6.91
C SER A 170 0.36 -12.04 -7.37
N ARG A 171 0.57 -11.07 -6.48
CA ARG A 171 1.35 -9.85 -6.74
C ARG A 171 2.82 -10.09 -6.41
N HIS A 172 3.44 -10.97 -7.19
CA HIS A 172 4.76 -11.50 -6.89
C HIS A 172 5.88 -10.45 -6.92
N ASP A 173 5.77 -9.40 -7.75
CA ASP A 173 6.73 -8.31 -7.73
C ASP A 173 6.66 -7.48 -6.44
N ASN A 174 5.45 -7.10 -6.02
CA ASN A 174 5.27 -6.38 -4.75
C ASN A 174 5.73 -7.23 -3.55
N ALA A 175 5.46 -8.54 -3.58
CA ALA A 175 5.93 -9.46 -2.53
C ALA A 175 7.46 -9.51 -2.45
N LYS A 176 8.12 -9.63 -3.61
CA LYS A 176 9.59 -9.62 -3.74
C LYS A 176 10.19 -8.38 -3.10
N ASP A 177 9.65 -7.21 -3.41
CA ASP A 177 10.21 -5.94 -2.96
C ASP A 177 10.13 -5.80 -1.44
N ARG A 178 9.01 -6.19 -0.82
CA ARG A 178 8.86 -6.19 0.65
C ARG A 178 9.80 -7.19 1.33
N TYR A 179 9.94 -8.41 0.80
CA TYR A 179 10.90 -9.36 1.36
C TYR A 179 12.35 -8.89 1.23
N LYS A 180 12.71 -8.27 0.08
CA LYS A 180 14.06 -7.72 -0.11
C LYS A 180 14.35 -6.56 0.82
N GLN A 181 13.38 -5.68 1.05
CA GLN A 181 13.50 -4.60 2.03
C GLN A 181 13.76 -5.16 3.43
N ALA A 182 13.00 -6.18 3.85
CA ALA A 182 13.20 -6.85 5.14
C ALA A 182 14.60 -7.47 5.26
N VAL A 183 15.06 -8.16 4.21
CA VAL A 183 16.42 -8.72 4.17
C VAL A 183 17.47 -7.62 4.26
N LYS A 184 17.31 -6.51 3.54
CA LYS A 184 18.25 -5.39 3.56
C LYS A 184 18.41 -4.82 4.96
N LEU A 185 17.31 -4.58 5.68
CA LEU A 185 17.33 -4.06 7.05
C LEU A 185 18.02 -5.00 8.04
N LEU A 186 17.81 -6.32 7.89
CA LEU A 186 18.50 -7.32 8.72
C LEU A 186 20.01 -7.41 8.39
N GLN A 187 20.36 -7.34 7.11
CA GLN A 187 21.75 -7.46 6.67
C GLN A 187 22.58 -6.21 6.92
N SER A 188 21.96 -5.03 6.99
CA SER A 188 22.65 -3.80 7.35
C SER A 188 22.98 -3.72 8.83
N ARG A 189 22.34 -4.51 9.70
CA ARG A 189 22.52 -4.43 11.14
C ARG A 189 23.88 -4.94 11.60
N GLU A 190 24.63 -4.08 12.28
CA GLU A 190 25.82 -4.49 13.04
C GLU A 190 25.40 -5.31 14.27
N THR A 191 26.14 -6.39 14.53
CA THR A 191 25.87 -7.32 15.63
C THR A 191 27.03 -7.29 16.61
N HIS A 192 26.71 -7.17 17.90
CA HIS A 192 27.74 -7.09 18.94
C HIS A 192 27.81 -8.36 19.81
N SER A 193 26.87 -9.29 19.62
CA SER A 193 26.87 -10.59 20.29
C SER A 193 26.44 -11.73 19.37
N ASP A 194 26.87 -12.95 19.70
CA ASP A 194 26.45 -14.14 18.95
C ASP A 194 24.95 -14.45 19.12
N ALA A 195 24.37 -14.05 20.26
CA ALA A 195 22.92 -14.15 20.48
C ALA A 195 22.12 -13.26 19.51
N GLU A 196 22.59 -12.04 19.24
CA GLU A 196 21.97 -11.15 18.23
C GLU A 196 22.13 -11.70 16.82
N LYS A 197 23.34 -12.18 16.47
CA LYS A 197 23.60 -12.84 15.18
C LYS A 197 22.63 -14.00 14.96
N GLN A 198 22.42 -14.82 15.99
CA GLN A 198 21.51 -15.96 15.91
C GLN A 198 20.06 -15.51 15.69
N LYS A 199 19.59 -14.45 16.37
CA LYS A 199 18.25 -13.88 16.16
C LYS A 199 18.07 -13.35 14.74
N ILE A 200 19.04 -12.63 14.21
CA ILE A 200 19.00 -12.10 12.84
C ILE A 200 18.99 -13.25 11.82
N THR A 201 19.86 -14.24 11.98
CA THR A 201 19.91 -15.44 11.13
C THR A 201 18.59 -16.20 11.14
N THR A 202 17.98 -16.35 12.32
CA THR A 202 16.65 -16.97 12.48
C THR A 202 15.57 -16.19 11.74
N ALA A 203 15.62 -14.86 11.76
CA ALA A 203 14.68 -14.00 11.05
C ALA A 203 14.90 -13.98 9.52
N LEU A 204 16.14 -14.17 9.05
CA LEU A 204 16.48 -14.23 7.62
C LEU A 204 15.96 -15.50 6.94
N LEU A 205 15.98 -16.64 7.63
CA LEU A 205 15.57 -17.93 7.06
C LEU A 205 14.17 -17.90 6.38
N PRO A 206 13.08 -17.48 7.04
CA PRO A 206 11.76 -17.43 6.40
C PRO A 206 11.71 -16.44 5.23
N LEU A 207 12.49 -15.35 5.27
CA LEU A 207 12.54 -14.38 4.16
C LEU A 207 13.22 -14.97 2.92
N TYR A 208 14.33 -15.70 3.09
CA TYR A 208 14.99 -16.38 1.97
C TYR A 208 14.14 -17.50 1.38
N LEU A 209 13.44 -18.26 2.23
CA LEU A 209 12.46 -19.25 1.78
C LEU A 209 11.37 -18.58 0.94
N ASN A 210 10.79 -17.49 1.44
CA ASN A 210 9.73 -16.77 0.74
C ASN A 210 10.21 -16.16 -0.58
N LEU A 211 11.40 -15.55 -0.60
CA LEU A 211 12.02 -15.03 -1.82
C LEU A 211 12.31 -16.13 -2.85
N SER A 212 12.83 -17.28 -2.41
CA SER A 212 13.07 -18.43 -3.29
C SER A 212 11.77 -18.87 -3.97
N LEU A 213 10.70 -19.05 -3.19
CA LEU A 213 9.39 -19.41 -3.74
C LEU A 213 8.82 -18.32 -4.66
N ASN A 214 8.96 -17.05 -4.28
CA ASN A 214 8.45 -15.94 -5.08
C ASN A 214 9.18 -15.82 -6.42
N GLU A 215 10.50 -16.00 -6.44
CA GLU A 215 11.27 -16.00 -7.68
C GLU A 215 10.93 -17.19 -8.60
N LEU A 216 10.50 -18.34 -8.04
CA LEU A 216 9.91 -19.42 -8.85
C LEU A 216 8.61 -18.98 -9.54
N ARG A 217 7.74 -18.26 -8.81
CA ARG A 217 6.49 -17.71 -9.38
C ARG A 217 6.75 -16.65 -10.44
N LEU A 218 7.84 -15.90 -10.32
CA LEU A 218 8.32 -14.95 -11.32
C LEU A 218 9.16 -15.59 -12.45
N GLN A 219 9.20 -16.92 -12.54
CA GLN A 219 9.95 -17.66 -13.57
C GLN A 219 11.44 -17.26 -13.63
N SER A 220 12.03 -16.97 -12.47
CA SER A 220 13.43 -16.55 -12.30
C SER A 220 14.26 -17.63 -11.56
N PRO A 221 14.52 -18.80 -12.19
CA PRO A 221 15.13 -19.97 -11.54
C PRO A 221 16.48 -19.70 -10.90
N ARG A 222 17.36 -18.94 -11.56
CA ARG A 222 18.69 -18.58 -11.03
C ARG A 222 18.61 -17.83 -9.70
N LYS A 223 17.64 -16.91 -9.57
CA LYS A 223 17.42 -16.15 -8.33
C LYS A 223 16.76 -17.01 -7.27
N ALA A 224 15.82 -17.88 -7.66
CA ALA A 224 15.20 -18.85 -6.77
C ALA A 224 16.24 -19.77 -6.10
N LEU A 225 17.20 -20.29 -6.90
CA LEU A 225 18.32 -21.11 -6.40
C LEU A 225 19.24 -20.31 -5.48
N LYS A 226 19.58 -19.06 -5.85
CA LYS A 226 20.40 -18.17 -5.01
C LYS A 226 19.80 -18.02 -3.61
N TYR A 227 18.52 -17.73 -3.50
CA TYR A 227 17.86 -17.58 -2.19
C TYR A 227 17.65 -18.93 -1.49
N GLY A 228 17.39 -20.00 -2.23
CA GLY A 228 17.32 -21.35 -1.66
C GLY A 228 18.64 -21.79 -1.01
N ASN A 229 19.78 -21.55 -1.68
CA ASN A 229 21.10 -21.83 -1.14
C ASN A 229 21.40 -20.98 0.11
N LYS A 230 21.04 -19.69 0.10
CA LYS A 230 21.15 -18.85 1.31
C LYS A 230 20.31 -19.37 2.49
N ALA A 231 19.17 -20.00 2.24
CA ALA A 231 18.39 -20.64 3.29
C ALA A 231 19.10 -21.92 3.79
N LEU A 232 19.74 -22.68 2.91
CA LEU A 232 20.51 -23.89 3.26
C LEU A 232 21.83 -23.59 3.99
N GLU A 233 22.43 -22.43 3.75
CA GLU A 233 23.57 -21.93 4.55
C GLU A 233 23.18 -21.71 6.02
N ILE A 234 21.91 -21.39 6.28
CA ILE A 234 21.37 -21.20 7.64
C ILE A 234 20.90 -22.53 8.24
N ASP A 235 20.15 -23.31 7.45
CA ASP A 235 19.59 -24.61 7.84
C ASP A 235 19.76 -25.59 6.67
N SER A 236 20.84 -26.37 6.71
CA SER A 236 21.21 -27.31 5.65
C SER A 236 20.22 -28.45 5.46
N ALA A 237 19.40 -28.76 6.48
CA ALA A 237 18.37 -29.79 6.46
C ALA A 237 16.98 -29.24 6.08
N ASN A 238 16.87 -27.96 5.68
CA ASN A 238 15.59 -27.34 5.42
C ASN A 238 14.87 -27.97 4.21
N THR A 239 13.82 -28.74 4.49
CA THR A 239 13.06 -29.49 3.48
C THR A 239 12.44 -28.60 2.41
N LYS A 240 11.95 -27.40 2.77
CA LYS A 240 11.38 -26.44 1.82
C LYS A 240 12.44 -25.89 0.87
N ALA A 241 13.63 -25.56 1.37
CA ALA A 241 14.71 -25.07 0.53
C ALA A 241 15.22 -26.16 -0.42
N LEU A 242 15.50 -27.38 0.10
CA LEU A 242 15.94 -28.51 -0.71
C LEU A 242 14.96 -28.82 -1.85
N PHE A 243 13.66 -28.90 -1.53
CA PHE A 243 12.62 -29.15 -2.52
C PHE A 243 12.57 -28.08 -3.61
N ARG A 244 12.59 -26.80 -3.24
CA ARG A 244 12.53 -25.67 -4.19
C ARG A 244 13.77 -25.59 -5.06
N CYS A 245 14.96 -25.84 -4.51
CA CYS A 245 16.19 -25.92 -5.29
C CYS A 245 16.15 -27.10 -6.28
N GLY A 246 15.53 -28.23 -5.90
CA GLY A 246 15.31 -29.38 -6.78
C GLY A 246 14.40 -29.07 -7.97
N GLN A 247 13.40 -28.20 -7.82
CA GLN A 247 12.49 -27.78 -8.90
C GLN A 247 13.12 -26.89 -9.96
N VAL A 248 14.30 -26.31 -9.68
CA VAL A 248 15.01 -25.39 -10.58
C VAL A 248 15.88 -26.14 -11.61
N ARG A 249 15.96 -27.47 -11.52
CA ARG A 249 16.75 -28.31 -12.43
C ARG A 249 16.10 -28.49 -13.80
#